data_AF-A0A1N6KHB4-F1
#
_entry.id   AF-A0A1N6KHB4-F1
#
_cell.length_a   1.000
_cell.length_b   1.000
_cell.length_c   1.000
_cell.angle_alpha   90.00
_cell.angle_beta   90.00
_cell.angle_gamma   90.00
#
_symmetry.space_group_name_H-M   'P 1'
#
loop_
_entity.id
_entity.type
_entity.pdbx_description
1 polymer ?
#
loop_
_entity_poly.entity_id
_entity_poly.type
_entity_poly.pdbx_seq_one_letter_code
_entity_poly.pdbx_strand_id
1 'polypeptide(L)'
;MVKVRRRPIQQPDPISAAEIACFVYYLEQWRLEYGLGLEPENRAALDAGGRHHARKAVAEWVAGGSIAIGRLLAVLSILGLLLLVFYR
;
A
#
# COMPACT_ATOMS: atom_id res chain seq x y z
N MET A 1 -3.11 15.98 50.81
CA MET A 1 -3.78 15.37 49.64
C MET A 1 -2.81 15.47 48.46
N VAL A 2 -2.16 14.37 48.06
CA VAL A 2 -1.11 14.36 47.02
C VAL A 2 -1.77 14.22 45.64
N LYS A 3 -1.59 15.22 44.77
CA LYS A 3 -2.11 15.23 43.40
C LYS A 3 -1.23 14.35 42.52
N VAL A 4 -1.63 13.09 42.31
CA VAL A 4 -0.98 12.19 41.35
C VAL A 4 -1.18 12.75 39.94
N ARG A 5 -0.13 13.35 39.35
CA ARG A 5 -0.14 13.69 37.92
C ARG A 5 -0.12 12.39 37.12
N ARG A 6 -1.24 12.03 36.49
CA ARG A 6 -1.26 10.99 35.47
C ARG A 6 -0.42 11.47 34.29
N ARG A 7 0.67 10.77 33.97
CA ARG A 7 1.39 11.00 32.71
C ARG A 7 0.46 10.59 31.56
N PRO A 8 0.40 11.33 30.46
CA PRO A 8 -0.34 10.90 29.29
C PRO A 8 0.24 9.55 28.81
N ILE A 9 -0.64 8.56 28.63
CA ILE A 9 -0.27 7.27 28.04
C ILE A 9 0.09 7.56 26.59
N GLN A 10 1.37 7.45 26.25
CA GLN A 10 1.82 7.52 24.87
C GLN A 10 1.28 6.28 24.18
N GLN A 11 0.43 6.46 23.17
CA GLN A 11 -0.09 5.33 22.44
C GLN A 11 1.06 4.68 21.68
N PRO A 12 1.20 3.34 21.74
CA PRO A 12 2.21 2.64 20.96
C PRO A 12 1.93 2.81 19.47
N ASP A 13 3.00 2.79 18.68
CA ASP A 13 2.88 2.83 17.22
C ASP A 13 2.03 1.64 16.71
N PRO A 14 1.29 1.83 15.61
CA PRO A 14 0.51 0.77 15.03
C PRO A 14 1.40 -0.38 14.55
N ILE A 15 1.07 -1.60 14.97
CA ILE A 15 1.74 -2.83 14.54
C ILE A 15 1.52 -3.05 13.04
N SER A 16 2.59 -3.26 12.30
CA SER A 16 2.52 -3.44 10.84
C SER A 16 1.96 -4.82 10.45
N ALA A 17 1.33 -4.94 9.28
CA ALA A 17 0.90 -6.23 8.76
C ALA A 17 2.07 -7.22 8.56
N ALA A 18 3.25 -6.71 8.22
CA ALA A 18 4.47 -7.51 8.10
C ALA A 18 4.90 -8.09 9.45
N GLU A 19 4.81 -7.30 10.52
CA GLU A 19 5.10 -7.73 11.88
C GLU A 19 4.13 -8.82 12.35
N ILE A 20 2.82 -8.65 12.09
CA ILE A 20 1.80 -9.67 12.40
C ILE A 20 2.10 -10.96 11.65
N ALA A 21 2.41 -10.88 10.35
CA ALA A 21 2.76 -12.05 9.56
C ALA A 21 4.02 -12.74 10.09
N CYS A 22 5.04 -11.97 10.47
CA CYS A 22 6.27 -12.48 11.06
C CYS A 22 5.97 -13.22 12.38
N PHE A 23 5.16 -12.63 13.27
CA PHE A 23 4.76 -13.26 14.52
C PHE A 23 4.01 -14.58 14.30
N VAL A 24 3.07 -14.61 13.35
CA VAL A 24 2.22 -15.79 13.08
C VAL A 24 3.01 -16.93 12.44
N TYR A 25 3.86 -16.63 11.46
CA TYR A 25 4.49 -17.66 10.64
C TYR A 25 5.92 -18.01 11.09
N TYR A 26 6.64 -17.09 11.73
CA TYR A 26 8.05 -17.25 12.08
C TYR A 26 8.41 -16.49 13.37
N LEU A 27 7.87 -16.98 14.50
CA LEU A 27 7.98 -16.33 15.81
C LEU A 27 9.42 -16.01 16.22
N GLU A 28 10.40 -16.86 15.90
CA GLU A 28 11.80 -16.59 16.24
C GLU A 28 12.38 -15.42 15.44
N GLN A 29 12.05 -15.31 14.15
CA GLN A 29 12.42 -14.15 13.35
C GLN A 29 11.77 -12.89 13.93
N TRP A 30 10.50 -12.97 14.33
CA TRP A 30 9.81 -11.85 14.96
C TRP A 30 10.50 -11.42 16.26
N ARG A 31 10.91 -12.39 17.10
CA ARG A 31 11.62 -12.12 18.36
C ARG A 31 12.95 -11.42 18.10
N LEU A 32 13.70 -11.84 17.09
CA LEU A 32 14.99 -11.23 16.74
C LEU A 32 14.78 -9.82 16.19
N GLU A 33 13.89 -9.65 15.22
CA GLU A 33 13.70 -8.40 14.48
C GLU A 33 12.91 -7.35 15.29
N TYR A 34 11.73 -7.69 15.79
CA TYR A 34 10.83 -6.76 16.48
C TYR A 34 11.01 -6.81 18.01
N GLY A 35 11.33 -7.98 18.57
CA GLY A 35 11.53 -8.14 20.01
C GLY A 35 12.89 -7.66 20.53
N LEU A 36 13.97 -7.93 19.78
CA LEU A 36 15.36 -7.61 20.14
C LEU A 36 15.96 -6.48 19.28
N GLY A 37 15.25 -6.03 18.24
CA GLY A 37 15.71 -4.94 17.38
C GLY A 37 16.90 -5.30 16.50
N LEU A 38 17.08 -6.59 16.19
CA LEU A 38 18.15 -7.06 15.32
C LEU A 38 17.76 -6.86 13.86
N GLU A 39 18.74 -6.46 13.05
CA GLU A 39 18.53 -6.28 11.63
C GLU A 39 18.27 -7.64 10.94
N PRO A 40 17.27 -7.74 10.05
CA PRO A 40 17.01 -8.98 9.33
C PRO A 40 18.16 -9.31 8.36
N GLU A 41 18.64 -10.56 8.36
CA GLU A 41 19.76 -10.98 7.51
C GLU A 41 19.44 -10.92 6.01
N ASN A 42 18.17 -10.99 5.64
CA ASN A 42 17.71 -11.04 4.24
C ASN A 42 17.45 -9.65 3.61
N ARG A 43 18.11 -8.59 4.10
CA ARG A 43 17.97 -7.21 3.57
C ARG A 43 18.00 -7.13 2.05
N ALA A 44 18.94 -7.82 1.41
CA ALA A 44 19.06 -7.81 -0.06
C ALA A 44 17.79 -8.29 -0.77
N ALA A 45 17.11 -9.31 -0.20
CA ALA A 45 15.85 -9.82 -0.73
C ALA A 45 14.68 -8.85 -0.48
N LEU A 46 14.62 -8.25 0.72
CA LEU A 46 13.63 -7.23 1.05
C LEU A 46 13.73 -6.02 0.11
N ASP A 47 14.95 -5.52 -0.13
CA ASP A 47 15.20 -4.41 -1.04
C ASP A 47 14.84 -4.75 -2.49
N ALA A 48 15.16 -5.98 -2.92
CA ALA A 48 14.74 -6.46 -4.23
C ALA A 48 13.22 -6.52 -4.37
N GLY A 49 12.52 -6.96 -3.33
CA GLY A 49 11.07 -6.91 -3.23
C GLY A 49 10.54 -5.49 -3.32
N GLY A 50 11.10 -4.55 -2.56
CA GLY A 50 10.74 -3.13 -2.58
C GLY A 50 10.88 -2.51 -3.98
N ARG A 51 12.00 -2.76 -4.66
CA ARG A 51 12.20 -2.31 -6.05
C ARG A 51 11.18 -2.91 -7.00
N HIS A 52 10.83 -4.18 -6.81
CA HIS A 52 9.83 -4.86 -7.63
C HIS A 52 8.44 -4.26 -7.45
N HIS A 53 8.02 -4.01 -6.21
CA HIS A 53 6.74 -3.35 -5.91
C HIS A 53 6.70 -1.93 -6.46
N ALA A 54 7.78 -1.16 -6.35
CA ALA A 54 7.86 0.19 -6.91
C ALA A 54 7.64 0.18 -8.43
N ARG A 55 8.26 -0.75 -9.16
CA ARG A 55 8.04 -0.90 -10.61
C ARG A 55 6.59 -1.28 -10.95
N LYS A 56 5.98 -2.17 -10.17
CA LYS A 56 4.58 -2.55 -10.36
C LYS A 56 3.62 -1.38 -10.11
N ALA A 57 3.86 -0.58 -9.08
CA ALA A 57 3.02 0.58 -8.78
C ALA A 57 2.99 1.58 -9.96
N VAL A 58 4.13 1.80 -10.62
CA VAL A 58 4.18 2.63 -11.85
C VAL A 58 3.35 2.01 -12.96
N ALA A 59 3.46 0.70 -13.19
CA ALA A 59 2.69 0.00 -14.21
C ALA A 59 1.18 0.07 -13.93
N GLU A 60 0.77 -0.13 -12.67
CA GLU A 60 -0.63 -0.01 -12.22
C GLU A 60 -1.18 1.39 -12.46
N TRP A 61 -0.38 2.43 -12.18
CA TRP A 61 -0.77 3.81 -12.41
C TRP A 61 -0.97 4.13 -13.89
N VAL A 62 -0.03 3.72 -14.74
CA VAL A 62 -0.13 3.90 -16.20
C VAL A 62 -1.31 3.12 -16.79
N ALA A 63 -1.52 1.88 -16.34
CA ALA A 63 -2.65 1.06 -16.76
C ALA A 63 -3.98 1.71 -16.32
N GLY A 64 -4.06 2.18 -15.08
CA GLY A 64 -5.23 2.89 -14.57
C GLY A 64 -5.56 4.15 -15.39
N GLY A 65 -4.56 4.95 -15.71
CA GLY A 65 -4.72 6.12 -16.58
C GLY A 65 -5.19 5.76 -17.98
N SER A 66 -4.61 4.72 -18.59
CA SER A 66 -4.98 4.24 -19.92
C SER A 66 -6.44 3.76 -19.97
N ILE A 67 -6.89 3.05 -18.93
CA ILE A 67 -8.28 2.61 -18.78
C ILE A 67 -9.21 3.82 -18.66
N ALA A 68 -8.84 4.83 -17.86
CA ALA A 68 -9.65 6.03 -17.70
C ALA A 68 -9.82 6.81 -19.02
N ILE A 69 -8.74 6.96 -19.79
CA ILE A 69 -8.77 7.59 -21.12
C ILE A 69 -9.65 6.78 -22.08
N GLY A 70 -9.46 5.46 -22.13
CA GLY A 70 -10.28 4.58 -22.97
C GLY A 70 -11.77 4.68 -22.65
N ARG A 71 -12.13 4.75 -21.35
CA ARG A 71 -13.51 4.97 -20.91
C ARG A 71 -14.06 6.32 -21.37
N LEU A 72 -13.27 7.39 -21.25
CA LEU A 72 -13.67 8.73 -21.70
C LEU A 72 -13.92 8.75 -23.22
N LEU A 73 -13.01 8.18 -24.00
CA LEU A 73 -13.14 8.11 -25.46
C LEU A 73 -14.38 7.31 -25.89
N ALA A 74 -14.67 6.19 -25.20
CA ALA A 74 -15.87 5.41 -25.45
C ALA A 74 -17.16 6.23 -25.21
N VAL A 75 -17.23 6.95 -24.09
CA VAL A 75 -18.37 7.83 -23.78
C VAL A 75 -18.53 8.92 -24.85
N LEU A 76 -17.45 9.61 -25.22
CA LEU A 76 -17.48 10.66 -26.25
C LEU A 76 -17.91 10.11 -27.60
N SER A 77 -17.45 8.91 -27.97
CA SER A 77 -17.83 8.24 -29.21
C SER A 77 -19.33 7.92 -29.23
N ILE A 78 -19.88 7.40 -28.13
CA ILE A 78 -21.31 7.12 -28.01
C ILE A 78 -22.12 8.42 -28.15
N LEU A 79 -21.72 9.48 -27.45
CA LEU A 79 -22.40 10.78 -27.54
C LEU A 79 -22.36 11.36 -28.95
N GLY A 80 -21.20 11.32 -29.62
CA GLY A 80 -21.04 11.77 -31.00
C GLY A 80 -21.92 10.98 -31.97
N LEU A 81 -22.02 9.65 -31.78
CA LEU A 81 -22.84 8.79 -32.61
C LEU A 81 -24.34 9.04 -32.39
N LEU A 82 -24.76 9.26 -31.15
CA LEU A 82 -26.13 9.68 -30.83
C LEU A 82 -26.47 11.02 -31.48
N LEU A 83 -25.61 12.03 -31.33
CA LEU A 83 -25.79 13.33 -31.97
C LEU A 83 -25.93 13.17 -33.49
N LEU A 84 -25.03 12.44 -34.14
CA LEU A 84 -25.10 12.19 -35.58
C LEU A 84 -26.44 11.57 -36.01
N VAL A 85 -26.95 10.60 -35.24
CA VAL A 85 -28.24 9.95 -35.52
C VAL A 85 -29.41 10.91 -35.33
N PHE A 86 -29.37 11.79 -34.32
CA PHE A 86 -30.46 12.74 -34.04
C PHE A 86 -30.49 13.95 -35.00
N TYR A 87 -29.33 14.34 -35.56
CA TYR A 87 -29.22 15.47 -36.50
C TYR A 87 -29.24 15.06 -37.98
N ARG A 88 -29.34 13.77 -38.28
CA ARG A 88 -29.61 13.23 -39.62
C ARG A 88 -31.10 13.10 -39.88
#